data_AF-A0A8X8GL46-F1
#
_entry.id   AF-A0A8X8GL46-F1
#
_cell.length_a   1.000
_cell.length_b   1.000
_cell.length_c   1.000
_cell.angle_alpha   90.00
_cell.angle_beta   90.00
_cell.angle_gamma   90.00
#
_symmetry.space_group_name_H-M   'P 1'
#
loop_
_entity.id
_entity.type
_entity.pdbx_description
1 polymer ?
#
loop_
_entity_poly.entity_id
_entity_poly.type
_entity_poly.pdbx_seq_one_letter_code
_entity_poly.pdbx_strand_id
1 'polypeptide(L)'
;KAKRYYDIMIKTWNENTRINNQLRNNRKTDLIDDRTHIQRKSVEMEDKDNKRSLGKYVVELKDEVYLAKKHINSYRDTYIITDNVFEALSYKNLGSAKEDARILGGKVLQHKPNLEVVE
;
A
#
# COMPACT_ATOMS: atom_id res chain seq x y z
N LYS A 1 -45.89 -34.03 -38.72
CA LYS A 1 -44.47 -34.35 -38.42
C LYS A 1 -43.58 -33.10 -38.42
N ALA A 2 -43.67 -32.23 -39.45
CA ALA A 2 -42.86 -31.00 -39.55
C ALA A 2 -43.09 -29.95 -38.44
N LYS A 3 -44.34 -29.68 -38.04
CA LYS A 3 -44.65 -28.68 -36.98
C LYS A 3 -43.94 -28.97 -35.64
N ARG A 4 -43.99 -30.24 -35.21
CA ARG A 4 -43.32 -30.70 -33.97
C ARG A 4 -41.80 -30.53 -34.03
N TYR A 5 -41.20 -30.67 -35.22
CA TYR A 5 -39.78 -30.44 -35.43
C TYR A 5 -39.42 -28.96 -35.28
N TYR A 6 -40.19 -28.06 -35.89
CA TYR A 6 -40.00 -26.61 -35.74
C TYR A 6 -40.20 -26.15 -34.29
N ASP A 7 -41.21 -26.68 -33.59
CA ASP A 7 -41.46 -26.33 -32.19
C ASP A 7 -40.28 -26.74 -31.28
N ILE A 8 -39.64 -27.88 -31.55
CA ILE A 8 -38.44 -28.32 -30.82
C ILE A 8 -37.28 -27.36 -31.10
N MET A 9 -37.03 -27.04 -32.37
CA MET A 9 -35.94 -26.13 -32.76
C MET A 9 -36.05 -24.75 -32.13
N ILE A 10 -37.26 -24.18 -32.10
CA ILE A 10 -37.52 -22.87 -31.48
C ILE A 10 -37.27 -22.92 -29.98
N LYS A 11 -37.74 -23.97 -29.29
CA LYS A 11 -37.48 -24.15 -27.85
C LYS A 11 -35.99 -24.25 -27.56
N THR A 12 -35.26 -25.07 -28.31
CA THR A 12 -33.81 -25.24 -28.13
C THR A 12 -33.05 -23.94 -28.38
N TRP A 13 -33.42 -23.17 -29.39
CA TRP A 13 -32.79 -21.88 -29.68
C TRP A 13 -33.02 -20.84 -28.56
N ASN A 14 -34.25 -20.76 -28.04
CA ASN A 14 -34.58 -19.88 -26.92
C ASN A 14 -33.82 -20.27 -25.64
N GLU A 15 -33.74 -21.57 -25.34
CA GLU A 15 -33.02 -22.09 -24.16
C GLU A 15 -31.52 -21.75 -24.23
N ASN A 16 -30.88 -21.98 -25.38
CA ASN A 16 -29.47 -21.65 -25.60
C ASN A 16 -29.20 -20.15 -25.48
N THR A 17 -30.12 -19.32 -26.00
CA THR A 17 -30.02 -17.86 -25.87
C THR A 17 -30.10 -17.42 -24.41
N ARG A 18 -31.00 -18.03 -23.62
CA ARG A 18 -31.11 -17.77 -22.18
C ARG A 18 -29.81 -18.14 -21.45
N ILE A 19 -29.26 -19.32 -21.71
CA ILE A 19 -28.03 -19.82 -21.08
C ILE A 19 -26.85 -18.89 -21.40
N ASN A 20 -26.69 -18.49 -22.66
CA ASN A 20 -25.60 -17.60 -23.07
C ASN A 20 -25.68 -16.23 -22.39
N ASN A 21 -26.88 -15.67 -22.26
CA ASN A 21 -27.08 -14.39 -21.56
C ASN A 21 -26.76 -14.51 -20.06
N GLN A 22 -27.13 -15.62 -19.43
CA GLN A 22 -26.82 -15.87 -18.02
C GLN A 22 -25.31 -16.00 -17.80
N LEU A 23 -24.60 -16.76 -18.64
CA LEU A 23 -23.14 -16.88 -18.57
C LEU A 23 -22.44 -15.53 -18.75
N ARG A 24 -22.93 -14.69 -19.67
CA ARG A 24 -22.37 -13.36 -19.91
C ARG A 24 -22.56 -12.43 -18.72
N ASN A 25 -23.72 -12.49 -18.06
CA ASN A 25 -24.00 -11.67 -16.89
C ASN A 25 -23.15 -12.11 -15.68
N ASN A 26 -23.02 -13.42 -15.44
CA ASN A 26 -22.17 -13.93 -14.37
C ASN A 26 -20.70 -13.54 -14.58
N ARG A 27 -20.16 -13.68 -15.79
CA ARG A 27 -18.80 -13.20 -16.08
C ARG A 27 -18.63 -11.70 -15.83
N LYS A 28 -19.67 -10.90 -16.11
CA LYS A 28 -19.63 -9.46 -15.88
C LYS A 28 -19.61 -9.12 -14.39
N THR A 29 -20.33 -9.87 -13.55
CA THR A 29 -20.30 -9.68 -12.09
C THR A 29 -18.95 -10.07 -11.51
N ASP A 30 -18.39 -11.21 -11.91
CA ASP A 30 -17.07 -11.68 -11.43
C ASP A 30 -15.97 -10.66 -11.77
N LEU A 31 -15.98 -10.13 -13.00
CA LEU A 31 -15.02 -9.11 -13.43
C LEU A 31 -15.17 -7.77 -12.66
N ILE A 32 -16.37 -7.42 -12.22
CA ILE A 32 -16.59 -6.22 -11.39
C ILE A 32 -16.00 -6.47 -10.00
N ASP A 33 -16.27 -7.63 -9.40
CA ASP A 33 -15.76 -7.97 -8.08
C ASP A 33 -14.22 -7.98 -8.06
N ASP A 34 -13.59 -8.61 -9.05
CA ASP A 34 -12.12 -8.60 -9.22
C ASP A 34 -11.56 -7.17 -9.32
N ARG A 35 -12.21 -6.30 -10.12
CA ARG A 35 -11.79 -4.91 -10.26
C ARG A 35 -11.90 -4.15 -8.94
N THR A 36 -12.98 -4.35 -8.17
CA THR A 36 -13.13 -3.69 -6.87
C THR A 36 -12.12 -4.20 -5.85
N HIS A 37 -11.78 -5.49 -5.88
CA HIS A 37 -10.77 -6.08 -5.01
C HIS A 37 -9.37 -5.51 -5.31
N ILE A 38 -9.01 -5.43 -6.60
CA ILE A 38 -7.74 -4.83 -7.03
C ILE A 38 -7.68 -3.35 -6.63
N GLN A 39 -8.74 -2.57 -6.85
CA GLN A 39 -8.77 -1.16 -6.44
C GLN A 39 -8.58 -0.98 -4.94
N ARG A 40 -9.24 -1.78 -4.10
CA ARG A 40 -9.04 -1.74 -2.63
C ARG A 40 -7.60 -2.06 -2.27
N LYS A 41 -7.01 -3.08 -2.89
CA LYS A 41 -5.63 -3.49 -2.62
C LYS A 41 -4.62 -2.43 -3.06
N SER A 42 -4.87 -1.75 -4.18
CA SER A 42 -4.05 -0.60 -4.63
C SER A 42 -4.09 0.56 -3.64
N VAL A 43 -5.27 0.93 -3.14
CA VAL A 43 -5.42 1.99 -2.12
C VAL A 43 -4.71 1.60 -0.82
N GLU A 44 -4.82 0.35 -0.38
CA GLU A 44 -4.11 -0.14 0.81
C GLU A 44 -2.58 -0.10 0.65
N MET A 45 -2.07 -0.31 -0.55
CA MET A 45 -0.63 -0.19 -0.85
C MET A 45 -0.19 1.28 -0.94
N GLU A 46 -1.00 2.16 -1.56
CA GLU A 46 -0.73 3.61 -1.57
C GLU A 46 -0.68 4.19 -0.15
N ASP A 47 -1.56 3.76 0.76
CA ASP A 47 -1.53 4.22 2.16
C ASP A 47 -0.29 3.75 2.94
N LYS A 48 0.31 2.62 2.55
CA LYS A 48 1.57 2.13 3.14
C LYS A 48 2.78 2.90 2.63
N ASP A 49 2.79 3.28 1.35
CA ASP A 49 3.90 4.02 0.75
C ASP A 49 3.82 5.54 1.02
N ASN A 50 2.63 6.12 1.10
CA ASN A 50 2.43 7.56 1.32
C ASN A 50 2.73 8.01 2.77
N LYS A 51 2.92 7.07 3.70
CA LYS A 51 3.43 7.34 5.06
C LYS A 51 4.95 7.32 5.17
N ARG A 52 5.68 6.95 4.12
CA ARG A 52 7.13 7.24 4.03
C ARG A 52 7.30 8.70 3.62
N SER A 53 6.86 9.64 4.46
CA SER A 53 7.40 10.99 4.34
C SER A 53 8.88 10.84 4.66
N LEU A 54 9.75 10.90 3.65
CA LEU A 54 11.18 11.05 3.87
C LEU A 54 11.38 12.41 4.53
N GLY A 55 11.27 12.44 5.85
CA GLY A 55 11.63 13.60 6.64
C GLY A 55 13.06 14.02 6.31
N LYS A 56 13.30 15.32 6.32
CA LYS A 56 14.60 15.91 5.95
C LYS A 56 15.70 15.59 6.95
N TYR A 57 15.35 15.15 8.16
CA TYR A 57 16.32 14.89 9.23
C TYR A 57 16.03 13.56 9.92
N VAL A 58 17.08 12.93 10.43
CA VAL A 58 17.03 11.74 11.29
C VAL A 58 17.91 11.97 12.51
N VAL A 59 17.69 11.21 13.58
CA VAL A 59 18.52 11.26 14.80
C VAL A 59 19.38 10.01 14.86
N GLU A 60 20.70 10.20 14.88
CA GLU A 60 21.71 9.16 15.08
C GLU A 60 22.15 9.18 16.55
N LEU A 61 22.01 8.05 17.25
CA LEU A 61 22.33 7.91 18.67
C LEU A 61 23.77 7.42 18.89
N LYS A 62 24.25 6.57 17.99
CA LYS A 62 25.64 6.08 17.88
C LYS A 62 25.93 5.90 16.40
N ASP A 63 27.21 5.74 16.03
CA ASP A 63 27.58 5.50 14.63
C ASP A 63 26.74 4.37 14.02
N GLU A 64 26.02 4.71 12.95
CA GLU A 64 25.12 3.86 12.18
C GLU A 64 23.91 3.31 12.98
N VAL A 65 23.60 3.89 14.15
CA VAL A 65 22.44 3.52 14.97
C VAL A 65 21.48 4.70 15.08
N TYR A 66 20.29 4.53 14.53
CA TYR A 66 19.28 5.57 14.38
C TYR A 66 18.10 5.35 15.30
N LEU A 67 17.49 6.46 15.72
CA LEU A 67 16.21 6.44 16.40
C LEU A 67 15.12 6.05 15.40
N ALA A 68 14.28 5.09 15.76
CA ALA A 68 13.13 4.65 14.99
C ALA A 68 11.87 4.63 15.88
N LYS A 69 10.71 4.63 15.22
CA LYS A 69 9.41 4.62 15.89
C LYS A 69 8.65 3.36 15.50
N LYS A 70 8.40 2.50 16.47
CA LYS A 70 7.61 1.28 16.28
C LYS A 70 6.17 1.52 16.72
N HIS A 71 5.24 1.29 15.80
CA HIS A 71 3.82 1.29 16.14
C HIS A 71 3.45 -0.03 16.82
N ILE A 72 2.92 0.02 18.04
CA ILE A 72 2.52 -1.19 18.80
C ILE A 72 1.01 -1.39 18.72
N ASN A 73 0.23 -0.32 18.89
CA ASN A 73 -1.22 -0.31 18.72
C ASN A 73 -1.71 1.12 18.46
N SER A 74 -3.00 1.29 18.16
CA SER A 74 -3.64 2.58 17.82
C SER A 74 -3.47 3.69 18.87
N TYR A 75 -3.04 3.36 20.10
CA TYR A 75 -2.91 4.30 21.21
C TYR A 75 -1.47 4.49 21.69
N ARG A 76 -0.52 3.67 21.22
CA ARG A 76 0.86 3.68 21.69
C ARG A 76 1.84 3.46 20.56
N ASP A 77 2.73 4.44 20.47
CA ASP A 77 3.98 4.33 19.77
C ASP A 77 5.12 4.17 20.77
N THR A 78 6.18 3.49 20.37
CA THR A 78 7.40 3.35 21.18
C THR A 78 8.62 3.68 20.34
N TYR A 79 9.57 4.37 20.97
CA TYR A 79 10.87 4.64 20.37
C TYR A 79 11.75 3.40 20.50
N ILE A 80 12.33 2.99 19.39
CA ILE A 80 13.28 1.89 19.28
C ILE A 80 14.54 2.40 18.57
N ILE A 81 15.58 1.56 18.51
CA ILE A 81 16.77 1.82 17.71
C ILE A 81 16.80 0.87 16.51
N THR A 82 17.39 1.33 15.41
CA THR A 82 17.60 0.55 14.18
C THR A 82 18.98 0.87 13.61
N ASP A 83 19.60 -0.10 12.96
CA ASP A 83 20.81 0.08 12.15
C ASP A 83 20.48 0.52 10.70
N ASN A 84 19.20 0.49 10.32
CA ASN A 84 18.74 0.86 9.00
C ASN A 84 18.24 2.32 8.95
N VAL A 85 19.00 3.19 8.28
CA VAL A 85 18.63 4.62 8.10
C VAL A 85 17.27 4.82 7.42
N PHE A 86 16.82 3.88 6.57
CA PHE A 86 15.52 3.97 5.89
C PHE A 86 14.34 3.65 6.80
N GLU A 87 14.58 2.97 7.93
CA GLU A 87 13.60 2.70 8.98
C GLU A 87 13.64 3.73 10.10
N ALA A 88 14.62 4.64 10.07
CA ALA A 88 14.77 5.70 11.06
C ALA A 88 13.54 6.62 11.08
N LEU A 89 13.23 7.10 12.28
CA LEU A 89 12.23 8.14 12.49
C LEU A 89 12.69 9.40 11.78
N SER A 90 11.88 9.83 10.82
CA SER A 90 12.17 10.98 9.99
C SER A 90 11.43 12.22 10.49
N TYR A 91 12.13 13.35 10.47
CA TYR A 91 11.64 14.64 10.94
C TYR A 91 11.56 15.63 9.79
N LYS A 92 10.41 16.31 9.67
CA LYS A 92 10.25 17.42 8.72
C LYS A 92 10.93 18.70 9.20
N ASN A 93 10.99 18.90 10.53
CA ASN A 93 11.48 20.11 11.18
C ASN A 93 12.78 19.81 11.95
N LEU A 94 13.82 20.63 11.74
CA LEU A 94 15.11 20.52 12.40
C LEU A 94 15.00 20.69 13.93
N GLY A 95 14.13 21.59 14.41
CA GLY A 95 13.94 21.83 15.83
C GLY A 95 13.44 20.60 16.57
N SER A 96 12.47 19.87 16.00
CA SER A 96 11.97 18.62 16.58
C SER A 96 13.05 17.54 16.64
N ALA A 97 13.85 17.40 15.57
CA ALA A 97 14.97 16.45 15.57
C ALA A 97 16.03 16.82 16.61
N LYS A 98 16.34 18.10 16.78
CA LYS A 98 17.30 18.58 17.78
C LYS A 98 16.83 18.34 19.21
N GLU A 99 15.53 18.49 19.45
CA GLU A 99 14.96 18.24 20.78
C GLU A 99 15.14 16.77 21.17
N ASP A 100 14.75 15.84 20.30
CA ASP A 100 14.89 14.40 20.57
C ASP A 100 16.37 13.98 20.65
N ALA A 101 17.22 14.51 19.78
CA ALA A 101 18.66 14.30 19.85
C ALA A 101 19.25 14.78 21.19
N ARG A 102 18.81 15.93 21.69
CA ARG A 102 19.25 16.46 22.99
C ARG A 102 18.80 15.57 24.16
N ILE A 103 17.55 15.11 24.13
CA ILE A 103 16.99 14.25 25.19
C ILE A 103 17.69 12.89 25.23
N LEU A 104 17.98 12.31 24.06
CA LEU A 104 18.50 10.96 23.93
C LEU A 104 20.03 10.89 23.79
N GLY A 105 20.71 12.04 23.75
CA GLY A 105 22.17 12.13 23.62
C GLY A 105 22.69 11.79 22.22
N GLY A 106 21.89 12.01 21.18
CA GLY A 106 22.25 11.78 19.79
C GLY A 106 22.66 13.05 19.03
N LYS A 107 22.89 12.90 17.73
CA LYS A 107 23.12 14.00 16.77
C LYS A 107 22.12 13.93 15.63
N VAL A 108 21.81 15.09 15.05
CA VAL A 108 20.87 15.19 13.93
C VAL A 108 21.63 15.08 12.62
N LEU A 109 21.22 14.18 11.75
CA LEU A 109 21.70 14.08 10.37
C LEU A 109 20.63 14.59 9.42
N GLN A 110 21.06 15.25 8.36
CA GLN A 110 20.16 15.61 7.26
C GLN A 110 20.06 14.44 6.30
N HIS A 111 18.84 13.96 6.06
CA HIS A 111 18.57 12.97 5.04
C HIS A 111 18.82 13.61 3.66
N LYS A 112 19.93 13.27 3.02
CA LYS A 112 20.20 13.60 1.62
C LYS A 112 19.63 12.48 0.77
N PRO A 113 18.55 12.72 0.00
CA PRO A 113 17.87 11.65 -0.71
C PRO A 113 18.64 11.07 -1.90
N ASN A 114 19.88 11.49 -2.19
CA ASN A 114 20.82 10.80 -3.08
C ASN A 114 22.25 11.37 -2.96
N LEU A 115 23.23 10.47 -3.13
CA LEU A 115 24.67 10.72 -3.23
C LEU A 115 25.02 11.53 -4.50
N GLU A 116 25.80 12.59 -4.33
CA GLU A 116 26.83 12.94 -5.31
C GLU A 116 28.18 12.80 -4.59
N VAL A 117 28.92 11.74 -4.93
CA VAL A 117 30.38 11.77 -4.81
C VAL A 117 30.83 12.61 -6.00
N VAL A 118 31.25 13.84 -5.73
CA VAL A 118 32.03 14.62 -6.69
C VAL A 118 33.48 14.33 -6.36
N GLU A 119 34.18 13.74 -7.33
CA GLU A 119 35.63 13.48 -7.30
C GLU A 119 36.44 14.75 -7.02
#